data_AF-A0A4R6U457-F1
#
_entry.id   AF-A0A4R6U457-F1
#
_cell.length_a   1.000
_cell.length_b   1.000
_cell.length_c   1.000
_cell.angle_alpha   90.00
_cell.angle_beta   90.00
_cell.angle_gamma   90.00
#
_symmetry.space_group_name_H-M   'P 1'
#
loop_
_entity.id
_entity.type
_entity.pdbx_description
1 polymer ?
#
loop_
_entity_poly.entity_id
_entity_poly.type
_entity_poly.pdbx_seq_one_letter_code
_entity_poly.pdbx_strand_id
1 'polypeptide(L)'
;MNQLLSEDMKTLVYEIHPQEEKEYVTLPFTVDEATDRLDVSYSFTGKDDGAVIDLGIEDPYQFCGWSGGACDHFVISEREATPEYKRGRLHCGVWNIILGAYRVPHICKVFVTIKQQRTDVPVWLKGDLHMHTEHSDGSFTIEDTFRIAKKKGLILLLQPTTIRLRKNRCGFWHDGVMVIPGVEWSTYKGHANILGGQEPLESFRIRTDQKATELMNAVKKRGDVWIVNHPFDDGCPWEWPHHLQAVEVWNGPWRLINEKASGFLVARTVGSWQRDYGYWRK
;
A
#
# COMPACT_ATOMS: atom_id res chain seq x y z
N MET A 1 -8.57 15.73 -12.50
CA MET A 1 -7.31 15.46 -13.20
C MET A 1 -7.39 14.02 -13.68
N ASN A 2 -7.63 13.80 -14.98
CA ASN A 2 -7.78 12.46 -15.53
C ASN A 2 -6.42 11.75 -15.47
N GLN A 3 -6.34 10.70 -14.66
CA GLN A 3 -5.16 9.84 -14.58
C GLN A 3 -4.99 9.12 -15.91
N LEU A 4 -3.78 9.16 -16.46
CA LEU A 4 -3.39 8.27 -17.55
C LEU A 4 -3.15 6.90 -16.94
N LEU A 5 -4.22 6.13 -16.77
CA LEU A 5 -4.15 4.70 -16.48
C LEU A 5 -3.65 4.03 -17.76
N SER A 6 -2.53 3.32 -17.69
CA SER A 6 -2.18 2.41 -18.77
C SER A 6 -2.84 1.05 -18.45
N GLU A 7 -3.56 0.53 -19.43
CA GLU A 7 -4.25 -0.76 -19.30
C GLU A 7 -3.54 -1.77 -20.19
N ASP A 8 -3.12 -2.87 -19.59
CA ASP A 8 -2.63 -4.04 -20.31
C ASP A 8 -3.73 -5.11 -20.30
N MET A 9 -4.16 -5.55 -21.48
CA MET A 9 -5.23 -6.52 -21.63
C MET A 9 -4.71 -7.79 -22.29
N LYS A 10 -4.92 -8.91 -21.62
CA LYS A 10 -4.53 -10.25 -22.10
C LYS A 10 -5.74 -11.17 -22.08
N THR A 11 -5.91 -11.96 -23.13
CA THR A 11 -6.89 -13.05 -23.14
C THR A 11 -6.18 -14.40 -23.13
N LEU A 12 -6.50 -15.22 -22.14
CA LEU A 12 -6.11 -16.63 -22.09
C LEU A 12 -7.24 -17.46 -22.70
N VAL A 13 -6.87 -18.49 -23.47
CA VAL A 13 -7.81 -19.42 -24.08
C VAL A 13 -7.42 -20.83 -23.69
N TYR A 14 -8.40 -21.61 -23.25
CA TYR A 14 -8.22 -23.00 -22.88
C TYR A 14 -9.41 -23.84 -23.35
N GLU A 15 -9.17 -25.10 -23.71
CA GLU A 15 -10.22 -26.04 -24.08
C GLU A 15 -10.30 -27.11 -22.99
N ILE A 16 -11.36 -27.07 -22.19
CA ILE A 16 -11.60 -28.05 -21.13
C ILE A 16 -12.27 -29.27 -21.76
N HIS A 17 -11.65 -30.42 -21.62
CA HIS A 17 -12.14 -31.69 -22.13
C HIS A 17 -13.05 -32.39 -21.09
N PRO A 18 -14.01 -33.24 -21.52
CA PRO A 18 -14.86 -34.00 -20.60
C PRO A 18 -14.11 -34.86 -19.58
N GLN A 19 -12.89 -35.30 -19.92
CA GLN A 19 -12.02 -36.05 -19.01
C GLN A 19 -11.49 -35.22 -17.84
N GLU A 20 -11.56 -33.89 -17.94
CA GLU A 20 -11.18 -32.95 -16.89
C GLU A 20 -12.39 -32.55 -16.03
N GLU A 21 -13.57 -33.16 -16.22
CA GLU A 21 -14.70 -32.93 -15.32
C GLU A 21 -14.32 -33.26 -13.87
N LYS A 22 -14.68 -32.37 -12.94
CA LYS A 22 -14.30 -32.36 -11.53
C LYS A 22 -12.83 -32.06 -11.24
N GLU A 23 -12.06 -31.61 -12.23
CA GLU A 23 -10.70 -31.11 -12.04
C GLU A 23 -10.63 -29.58 -11.93
N TYR A 24 -9.47 -29.09 -11.50
CA TYR A 24 -9.12 -27.67 -11.46
C TYR A 24 -8.00 -27.40 -12.45
N VAL A 25 -8.32 -26.68 -13.52
CA VAL A 25 -7.34 -26.26 -14.51
C VAL A 25 -6.77 -24.90 -14.11
N THR A 26 -5.44 -24.76 -14.12
CA THR A 26 -4.77 -23.50 -13.81
C THR A 26 -4.14 -22.87 -15.05
N LEU A 27 -4.39 -21.56 -15.23
CA LEU A 27 -3.86 -20.79 -16.36
C LEU A 27 -2.92 -19.68 -15.85
N PRO A 28 -1.61 -19.78 -16.09
CA PRO A 28 -0.65 -18.82 -15.56
C PRO A 28 -0.65 -17.49 -16.31
N PHE A 29 -0.48 -16.39 -15.58
CA PHE A 29 -0.18 -15.06 -16.12
C PHE A 29 0.72 -14.28 -15.18
N THR A 30 1.37 -13.23 -15.70
CA THR A 30 2.33 -12.42 -14.92
C THR A 30 1.68 -11.10 -14.52
N VAL A 31 1.86 -10.75 -13.25
CA VAL A 31 1.53 -9.44 -12.67
C VAL A 31 2.84 -8.74 -12.32
N ASP A 32 3.02 -7.53 -12.83
CA ASP A 32 4.19 -6.70 -12.52
C ASP A 32 3.96 -5.82 -11.27
N GLU A 33 5.03 -5.18 -10.77
CA GLU A 33 4.95 -4.35 -9.55
C GLU A 33 4.10 -3.08 -9.74
N ALA A 34 3.89 -2.63 -10.98
CA ALA A 34 3.13 -1.43 -11.30
C ALA A 34 1.61 -1.68 -11.35
N THR A 35 1.20 -2.94 -11.43
CA THR A 35 -0.20 -3.35 -11.47
C THR A 35 -0.84 -3.17 -10.09
N ASP A 36 -1.87 -2.34 -10.01
CA ASP A 36 -2.57 -2.04 -8.75
C ASP A 36 -4.04 -2.48 -8.73
N ARG A 37 -4.57 -2.87 -9.90
CA ARG A 37 -5.89 -3.48 -10.06
C ARG A 37 -5.86 -4.58 -11.13
N LEU A 38 -6.45 -5.72 -10.77
CA LEU A 38 -6.86 -6.78 -11.69
C LEU A 38 -8.36 -6.71 -11.89
N ASP A 39 -8.78 -6.75 -13.15
CA ASP A 39 -10.15 -6.89 -13.57
C ASP A 39 -10.22 -8.10 -14.52
N VAL A 40 -10.86 -9.17 -14.05
CA VAL A 40 -10.85 -10.47 -14.73
C VAL A 40 -12.28 -10.86 -15.06
N SER A 41 -12.51 -11.24 -16.30
CA SER A 41 -13.78 -11.77 -16.76
C SER A 41 -13.55 -13.07 -17.53
N TYR A 42 -14.56 -13.93 -17.59
CA TYR A 42 -14.49 -15.13 -18.41
C TYR A 42 -15.79 -15.39 -19.18
N SER A 43 -15.69 -16.19 -20.23
CA SER A 43 -16.82 -16.74 -20.97
C SER A 43 -16.45 -18.11 -21.50
N PHE A 44 -17.43 -18.98 -21.77
CA PHE A 44 -17.16 -20.30 -22.32
C PHE A 44 -18.31 -20.84 -23.16
N THR A 45 -17.99 -21.79 -24.06
CA THR A 45 -18.98 -22.49 -24.90
C THR A 45 -19.63 -23.66 -24.14
N GLY A 46 -20.84 -24.06 -24.53
CA GLY A 46 -21.52 -25.24 -23.94
C GLY A 46 -22.37 -24.93 -22.70
N LYS A 47 -22.53 -23.65 -22.33
CA LYS A 47 -23.38 -23.23 -21.20
C LYS A 47 -24.84 -23.65 -21.39
N ASP A 48 -25.37 -23.54 -22.62
CA ASP A 48 -26.74 -23.96 -22.97
C ASP A 48 -26.93 -25.48 -22.92
N ASP A 49 -25.85 -26.23 -23.08
CA ASP A 49 -25.83 -27.69 -22.94
C ASP A 49 -25.56 -28.14 -21.50
N GLY A 50 -25.52 -27.17 -20.58
CA GLY A 50 -25.39 -27.37 -19.14
C GLY A 50 -23.95 -27.58 -18.66
N ALA A 51 -22.95 -27.11 -19.40
CA ALA A 51 -21.61 -26.97 -18.89
C ALA A 51 -21.56 -25.96 -17.73
N VAL A 52 -20.80 -26.28 -16.69
CA VAL A 52 -20.60 -25.43 -15.51
C VAL A 52 -19.11 -25.37 -15.26
N ILE A 53 -18.53 -24.19 -15.46
CA ILE A 53 -17.13 -23.91 -15.22
C ILE A 53 -17.06 -22.75 -14.22
N ASP A 54 -16.37 -22.94 -13.11
CA ASP A 54 -16.22 -21.95 -12.05
C ASP A 54 -14.95 -21.11 -12.23
N LEU A 55 -14.93 -19.91 -11.65
CA LEU A 55 -13.79 -18.98 -11.75
C LEU A 55 -13.17 -18.68 -10.37
N GLY A 56 -11.86 -18.83 -10.27
CA GLY A 56 -11.05 -18.46 -9.11
C GLY A 56 -9.68 -17.94 -9.49
N ILE A 57 -8.90 -17.54 -8.48
CA ILE A 57 -7.56 -17.00 -8.66
C ILE A 57 -6.66 -17.25 -7.45
N GLU A 58 -5.38 -17.45 -7.71
CA GLU A 58 -4.32 -17.50 -6.71
C GLU A 58 -3.13 -16.61 -7.13
N ASP A 59 -2.50 -16.01 -6.12
CA ASP A 59 -1.26 -15.27 -6.26
C ASP A 59 -0.05 -16.21 -6.04
N PRO A 60 1.20 -15.73 -6.16
CA PRO A 60 2.40 -16.57 -5.97
C PRO A 60 2.53 -17.26 -4.60
N TYR A 61 1.72 -16.89 -3.63
CA TYR A 61 1.83 -17.31 -2.23
C TYR A 61 0.57 -18.00 -1.70
N GLN A 62 -0.61 -17.70 -2.25
CA GLN A 62 -1.88 -18.16 -1.70
C GLN A 62 -3.05 -18.06 -2.68
N PHE A 63 -4.10 -18.83 -2.35
CA PHE A 63 -5.42 -18.68 -2.92
C PHE A 63 -6.06 -17.32 -2.56
N CYS A 64 -6.65 -16.64 -3.56
CA CYS A 64 -7.14 -15.28 -3.47
C CYS A 64 -8.66 -15.11 -3.57
N GLY A 65 -9.40 -16.07 -4.11
CA GLY A 65 -10.87 -16.01 -4.13
C GLY A 65 -11.52 -16.91 -5.18
N TRP A 66 -12.84 -17.06 -5.06
CA TRP A 66 -13.65 -17.97 -5.88
C TRP A 66 -15.09 -17.49 -6.03
N SER A 67 -15.59 -17.48 -7.25
CA SER A 67 -16.95 -17.02 -7.60
C SER A 67 -17.95 -18.13 -7.85
N GLY A 68 -17.51 -19.39 -8.01
CA GLY A 68 -18.33 -20.41 -8.64
C GLY A 68 -18.79 -19.98 -10.05
N GLY A 69 -19.91 -20.52 -10.54
CA GLY A 69 -20.49 -20.20 -11.84
C GLY A 69 -21.49 -19.03 -11.84
N ALA A 70 -21.67 -18.36 -10.70
CA ALA A 70 -22.65 -17.28 -10.54
C ALA A 70 -22.10 -15.89 -10.92
N CYS A 71 -20.77 -15.73 -10.96
CA CYS A 71 -20.11 -14.47 -11.29
C CYS A 71 -19.15 -14.69 -12.48
N ASP A 72 -19.33 -13.92 -13.55
CA ASP A 72 -18.50 -13.97 -14.75
C ASP A 72 -17.36 -12.94 -14.75
N HIS A 73 -17.27 -12.18 -13.67
CA HIS A 73 -16.34 -11.08 -13.51
C HIS A 73 -15.93 -10.89 -12.06
N PHE A 74 -14.66 -10.58 -11.81
CA PHE A 74 -14.19 -10.13 -10.51
C PHE A 74 -13.11 -9.05 -10.62
N VAL A 75 -12.99 -8.27 -9.54
CA VAL A 75 -11.97 -7.24 -9.36
C VAL A 75 -11.16 -7.54 -8.10
N ILE A 76 -9.85 -7.34 -8.17
CA ILE A 76 -8.96 -7.31 -7.00
C ILE A 76 -8.05 -6.08 -7.10
N SER A 77 -8.04 -5.27 -6.04
CA SER A 77 -7.10 -4.17 -5.86
C SER A 77 -6.88 -3.91 -4.37
N GLU A 78 -6.00 -2.98 -4.06
CA GLU A 78 -5.84 -2.48 -2.68
C GLU A 78 -7.09 -1.73 -2.19
N ARG A 79 -7.87 -1.15 -3.12
CA ARG A 79 -9.01 -0.25 -2.81
C ARG A 79 -10.34 -0.97 -2.75
N GLU A 80 -10.51 -2.01 -3.54
CA GLU A 80 -11.74 -2.79 -3.66
C GLU A 80 -11.44 -4.23 -4.07
N ALA A 81 -12.34 -5.13 -3.71
CA ALA A 81 -12.39 -6.48 -4.26
C ALA A 81 -13.85 -6.92 -4.39
N THR A 82 -14.15 -7.74 -5.39
CA THR A 82 -15.44 -8.43 -5.50
C THR A 82 -15.65 -9.30 -4.24
N PRO A 83 -16.89 -9.41 -3.71
CA PRO A 83 -17.18 -10.34 -2.61
C PRO A 83 -16.62 -11.75 -2.91
N GLU A 84 -16.15 -12.45 -1.87
CA GLU A 84 -15.41 -13.73 -1.96
C GLU A 84 -13.95 -13.65 -2.48
N TYR A 85 -13.44 -12.45 -2.80
CA TYR A 85 -12.02 -12.23 -3.12
C TYR A 85 -11.28 -11.44 -2.04
N LYS A 86 -10.00 -11.78 -1.86
CA LYS A 86 -9.09 -11.12 -0.91
C LYS A 86 -8.67 -9.76 -1.45
N ARG A 87 -9.19 -8.71 -0.82
CA ARG A 87 -8.72 -7.32 -1.02
C ARG A 87 -7.28 -7.17 -0.48
N GLY A 88 -6.41 -6.52 -1.25
CA GLY A 88 -5.04 -6.24 -0.83
C GLY A 88 -4.15 -5.75 -1.97
N ARG A 89 -2.91 -5.39 -1.61
CA ARG A 89 -1.88 -5.08 -2.61
C ARG A 89 -1.62 -6.33 -3.47
N LEU A 90 -1.50 -6.13 -4.77
CA LEU A 90 -1.18 -7.22 -5.69
C LEU A 90 0.31 -7.56 -5.59
N HIS A 91 0.61 -8.83 -5.35
CA HIS A 91 1.97 -9.34 -5.37
C HIS A 91 2.50 -9.40 -6.81
N CYS A 92 3.71 -8.92 -7.06
CA CYS A 92 4.37 -9.15 -8.33
C CYS A 92 4.74 -10.63 -8.48
N GLY A 93 4.57 -11.20 -9.67
CA GLY A 93 4.95 -12.59 -9.95
C GLY A 93 3.98 -13.32 -10.88
N VAL A 94 4.06 -14.65 -10.84
CA VAL A 94 3.16 -15.53 -11.61
C VAL A 94 1.93 -15.84 -10.77
N TRP A 95 0.78 -15.42 -11.29
CA TRP A 95 -0.54 -15.72 -10.77
C TRP A 95 -1.18 -16.82 -11.60
N ASN A 96 -2.15 -17.53 -11.05
CA ASN A 96 -2.94 -18.50 -11.80
C ASN A 96 -4.42 -18.17 -11.72
N ILE A 97 -5.08 -18.13 -12.88
CA ILE A 97 -6.53 -18.28 -12.94
C ILE A 97 -6.85 -19.74 -12.69
N ILE A 98 -7.83 -20.01 -11.84
CA ILE A 98 -8.32 -21.36 -11.55
C ILE A 98 -9.68 -21.51 -12.22
N LEU A 99 -9.79 -22.50 -13.11
CA LEU A 99 -11.05 -22.90 -13.74
C LEU A 99 -11.52 -24.21 -13.12
N GLY A 100 -12.64 -24.17 -12.41
CA GLY A 100 -13.26 -25.37 -11.84
C GLY A 100 -14.14 -26.05 -12.87
N ALA A 101 -13.75 -27.21 -13.39
CA ALA A 101 -14.50 -27.94 -14.42
C ALA A 101 -15.68 -28.72 -13.81
N TYR A 102 -16.64 -28.04 -13.18
CA TYR A 102 -17.71 -28.71 -12.42
C TYR A 102 -18.56 -29.65 -13.26
N ARG A 103 -18.93 -29.27 -14.49
CA ARG A 103 -19.66 -30.15 -15.43
C ARG A 103 -19.24 -29.84 -16.86
N VAL A 104 -18.80 -30.86 -17.61
CA VAL A 104 -18.21 -30.69 -18.94
C VAL A 104 -18.76 -31.76 -19.89
N PRO A 105 -19.99 -31.58 -20.43
CA PRO A 105 -20.67 -32.59 -21.25
C PRO A 105 -19.99 -32.82 -22.61
N HIS A 106 -19.26 -31.83 -23.10
CA HIS A 106 -18.44 -31.88 -24.31
C HIS A 106 -17.31 -30.85 -24.16
N ILE A 107 -16.40 -30.78 -25.13
CA ILE A 107 -15.26 -29.85 -25.10
C ILE A 107 -15.76 -28.41 -24.98
N CYS A 108 -15.39 -27.74 -23.89
CA CYS A 108 -15.79 -26.36 -23.61
C CYS A 108 -14.59 -25.42 -23.82
N LYS A 109 -14.72 -24.46 -24.73
CA LYS A 109 -13.70 -23.44 -24.95
C LYS A 109 -13.92 -22.27 -24.01
N VAL A 110 -12.95 -22.00 -23.16
CA VAL A 110 -12.97 -20.94 -22.14
C VAL A 110 -12.08 -19.79 -22.59
N PHE A 111 -12.59 -18.57 -22.50
CA PHE A 111 -11.89 -17.33 -22.77
C PHE A 111 -11.84 -16.52 -21.47
N VAL A 112 -10.65 -16.31 -20.94
CA VAL A 112 -10.44 -15.48 -19.74
C VAL A 112 -9.77 -14.19 -20.16
N THR A 113 -10.44 -13.06 -19.98
CA THR A 113 -9.87 -11.73 -20.23
C THR A 113 -9.40 -11.12 -18.92
N ILE A 114 -8.12 -10.80 -18.87
CA ILE A 114 -7.42 -10.20 -17.73
C ILE A 114 -7.01 -8.79 -18.14
N LYS A 115 -7.54 -7.80 -17.43
CA LYS A 115 -7.12 -6.41 -17.53
C LYS A 115 -6.29 -6.06 -16.31
N GLN A 116 -5.05 -5.69 -16.55
CA GLN A 116 -4.13 -5.18 -15.55
C GLN A 116 -4.08 -3.67 -15.71
N GLN A 117 -4.63 -2.95 -14.74
CA GLN A 117 -4.45 -1.52 -14.69
C GLN A 117 -3.16 -1.24 -13.93
N ARG A 118 -2.29 -0.47 -14.57
CA ARG A 118 -1.06 0.01 -13.96
C ARG A 118 -1.27 1.44 -13.50
N THR A 119 -0.82 1.71 -12.29
CA THR A 119 -0.63 3.09 -11.84
C THR A 119 0.84 3.44 -12.07
N ASP A 120 1.15 3.86 -13.30
CA ASP A 120 2.51 4.25 -13.73
C ASP A 120 2.98 5.58 -13.10
N VAL A 121 2.20 6.15 -12.19
CA VAL A 121 2.48 7.46 -11.59
C VAL A 121 2.47 7.35 -10.08
N PRO A 122 3.60 7.70 -9.41
CA PRO A 122 3.57 8.01 -7.99
C PRO A 122 2.41 8.94 -7.70
N VAL A 123 1.46 8.46 -6.90
CA VAL A 123 0.32 9.29 -6.51
C VAL A 123 0.78 10.25 -5.43
N TRP A 124 0.56 11.54 -5.66
CA TRP A 124 0.69 12.52 -4.60
C TRP A 124 -0.42 12.30 -3.59
N LEU A 125 -0.07 11.71 -2.46
CA LEU A 125 -0.96 11.65 -1.31
C LEU A 125 -0.96 13.01 -0.65
N LYS A 126 -2.16 13.59 -0.53
CA LYS A 126 -2.37 14.81 0.23
C LYS A 126 -2.67 14.42 1.67
N GLY A 127 -1.74 14.64 2.58
CA GLY A 127 -1.94 14.32 3.98
C GLY A 127 -1.06 15.14 4.91
N ASP A 128 -1.41 15.12 6.19
CA ASP A 128 -0.57 15.65 7.27
C ASP A 128 0.09 14.47 7.97
N LEU A 129 1.43 14.44 7.93
CA LEU A 129 2.24 13.32 8.44
C LEU A 129 2.82 13.58 9.83
N HIS A 130 2.61 14.76 10.40
CA HIS A 130 3.15 15.11 11.70
C HIS A 130 2.25 16.15 12.37
N MET A 131 1.35 15.67 13.21
CA MET A 131 0.42 16.53 13.93
C MET A 131 0.15 16.06 15.35
N HIS A 132 -0.23 17.03 16.17
CA HIS A 132 -0.55 16.84 17.58
C HIS A 132 -2.01 17.20 17.84
N THR A 133 -2.56 16.63 18.89
CA THR A 133 -3.92 16.92 19.38
C THR A 133 -3.85 17.28 20.85
N GLU A 134 -4.99 17.54 21.47
CA GLU A 134 -5.11 17.75 22.92
C GLU A 134 -4.63 16.58 23.79
N HIS A 135 -4.42 15.39 23.20
CA HIS A 135 -3.85 14.24 23.91
C HIS A 135 -2.31 14.30 24.05
N SER A 136 -1.67 15.31 23.48
CA SER A 136 -0.26 15.66 23.68
C SER A 136 -0.15 17.15 23.99
N ASP A 137 0.39 17.93 23.05
CA ASP A 137 0.69 19.36 23.12
C ASP A 137 0.01 20.16 21.99
N GLY A 138 -0.92 19.53 21.27
CA GLY A 138 -1.79 20.19 20.30
C GLY A 138 -3.02 20.84 20.95
N SER A 139 -3.63 21.78 20.24
CA SER A 139 -4.84 22.50 20.70
C SER A 139 -6.15 22.02 20.09
N PHE A 140 -6.09 21.17 19.05
CA PHE A 140 -7.28 20.63 18.41
C PHE A 140 -7.70 19.31 19.05
N THR A 141 -9.01 19.14 19.23
CA THR A 141 -9.61 17.85 19.60
C THR A 141 -9.43 16.84 18.47
N ILE A 142 -9.59 15.55 18.77
CA ILE A 142 -9.61 14.50 17.74
C ILE A 142 -10.71 14.78 16.70
N GLU A 143 -11.90 15.17 17.16
CA GLU A 143 -13.05 15.44 16.29
C GLU A 143 -12.80 16.65 15.37
N ASP A 144 -12.25 17.73 15.90
CA ASP A 144 -11.86 18.90 15.09
C ASP A 144 -10.82 18.53 14.04
N THR A 145 -9.87 17.67 14.41
CA THR A 145 -8.82 17.19 13.52
C THR A 145 -9.42 16.45 12.33
N PHE A 146 -10.33 15.50 12.56
CA PHE A 146 -11.05 14.79 11.49
C PHE A 146 -11.89 15.74 10.62
N ARG A 147 -12.64 16.65 11.26
CA ARG A 147 -13.46 17.64 10.55
C ARG A 147 -12.63 18.54 9.63
N ILE A 148 -11.48 19.02 10.10
CA ILE A 148 -10.55 19.86 9.32
C ILE A 148 -9.93 19.05 8.18
N ALA A 149 -9.47 17.83 8.45
CA ALA A 149 -8.88 16.96 7.44
C ALA A 149 -9.84 16.63 6.31
N LYS A 150 -11.06 16.24 6.65
CA LYS A 150 -12.14 15.98 5.68
C LYS A 150 -12.44 17.21 4.84
N LYS A 151 -12.60 18.38 5.47
CA LYS A 151 -12.81 19.67 4.77
C LYS A 151 -11.66 20.00 3.81
N LYS A 152 -10.42 19.62 4.15
CA LYS A 152 -9.23 19.86 3.33
C LYS A 152 -8.90 18.72 2.37
N GLY A 153 -9.62 17.60 2.40
CA GLY A 153 -9.34 16.39 1.63
C GLY A 153 -7.98 15.78 1.98
N LEU A 154 -7.62 15.75 3.26
CA LEU A 154 -6.35 15.20 3.76
C LEU A 154 -6.52 13.74 4.21
N ILE A 155 -5.50 12.94 3.97
CA ILE A 155 -5.18 11.74 4.75
C ILE A 155 -4.53 12.20 6.06
N LEU A 156 -4.89 11.61 7.19
CA LEU A 156 -4.30 11.94 8.48
C LEU A 156 -3.38 10.82 8.95
N LEU A 157 -2.21 11.19 9.48
CA LEU A 157 -1.51 10.35 10.43
C LEU A 157 -1.86 10.82 11.83
N LEU A 158 -2.32 9.91 12.68
CA LEU A 158 -2.61 10.22 14.07
C LEU A 158 -1.60 9.50 14.95
N GLN A 159 -0.88 10.29 15.75
CA GLN A 159 0.02 9.80 16.79
C GLN A 159 -0.80 9.05 17.86
N PRO A 160 -0.31 7.95 18.46
CA PRO A 160 -1.08 6.91 19.11
C PRO A 160 -1.51 7.31 20.52
N THR A 161 -1.15 8.51 20.97
CA THR A 161 -1.73 9.11 22.18
C THR A 161 -3.23 9.36 22.02
N THR A 162 -3.73 9.39 20.78
CA THR A 162 -5.16 9.63 20.47
C THR A 162 -6.00 8.39 20.19
N ILE A 163 -5.40 7.27 19.77
CA ILE A 163 -6.16 6.16 19.18
C ILE A 163 -5.74 4.84 19.82
N ARG A 164 -6.50 4.41 20.83
CA ARG A 164 -6.65 3.00 21.21
C ARG A 164 -7.68 2.29 20.31
N LEU A 165 -7.80 2.69 19.05
CA LEU A 165 -8.76 2.08 18.12
C LEU A 165 -8.03 1.11 17.19
N ARG A 166 -8.11 -0.16 17.59
CA ARG A 166 -7.96 -1.39 16.77
C ARG A 166 -6.55 -1.91 16.51
N LYS A 167 -6.47 -3.25 16.55
CA LYS A 167 -5.29 -4.11 16.33
C LYS A 167 -5.00 -4.36 14.83
N ASN A 168 -5.13 -3.36 13.96
CA ASN A 168 -4.81 -3.52 12.53
C ASN A 168 -3.51 -2.77 12.19
N ARG A 169 -2.57 -3.46 11.55
CA ARG A 169 -1.27 -2.90 11.09
C ARG A 169 -1.40 -2.08 9.80
N CYS A 170 -2.54 -2.17 9.14
CA CYS A 170 -2.91 -1.36 7.99
C CYS A 170 -3.76 -0.18 8.48
N GLY A 171 -3.49 1.03 7.97
CA GLY A 171 -4.30 2.19 8.27
C GLY A 171 -5.81 1.91 8.10
N PHE A 172 -6.65 2.66 8.80
CA PHE A 172 -8.09 2.46 8.81
C PHE A 172 -8.82 3.74 8.43
N TRP A 173 -10.01 3.58 7.88
CA TRP A 173 -10.88 4.71 7.57
C TRP A 173 -11.72 5.09 8.81
N HIS A 174 -11.75 6.38 9.12
CA HIS A 174 -12.63 6.95 10.13
C HIS A 174 -13.23 8.25 9.60
N ASP A 175 -14.56 8.37 9.63
CA ASP A 175 -15.32 9.51 9.08
C ASP A 175 -14.90 9.95 7.65
N GLY A 176 -14.55 8.98 6.79
CA GLY A 176 -14.11 9.25 5.42
C GLY A 176 -12.69 9.80 5.30
N VAL A 177 -11.90 9.76 6.37
CA VAL A 177 -10.48 10.10 6.41
C VAL A 177 -9.67 8.83 6.67
N MET A 178 -8.61 8.60 5.89
CA MET A 178 -7.67 7.51 6.15
C MET A 178 -6.77 7.91 7.31
N VAL A 179 -6.64 7.01 8.28
CA VAL A 179 -5.82 7.14 9.49
C VAL A 179 -4.71 6.10 9.45
N ILE A 180 -3.47 6.55 9.59
CA ILE A 180 -2.34 5.65 9.82
C ILE A 180 -1.90 5.79 11.28
N PRO A 181 -1.88 4.70 12.06
CA PRO A 181 -1.35 4.75 13.41
C PRO A 181 0.16 4.93 13.38
N GLY A 182 0.71 5.69 14.31
CA GLY A 182 2.15 5.80 14.49
C GLY A 182 2.49 6.57 15.75
N VAL A 183 3.76 6.62 16.18
CA VAL A 183 4.23 7.37 17.36
C VAL A 183 5.34 8.33 17.02
N GLU A 184 5.34 9.50 17.64
CA GLU A 184 6.56 10.29 17.72
C GLU A 184 7.44 9.77 18.86
N TRP A 185 8.59 9.23 18.48
CA TRP A 185 9.66 8.97 19.41
C TRP A 185 10.40 10.28 19.69
N SER A 186 10.02 10.94 20.79
CA SER A 186 10.65 12.16 21.26
C SER A 186 11.85 11.85 22.17
N THR A 187 13.02 12.39 21.84
CA THR A 187 14.24 12.31 22.65
C THR A 187 14.92 13.66 22.75
N TYR A 188 15.91 13.77 23.64
CA TYR A 188 16.76 14.95 23.72
C TYR A 188 17.74 15.13 22.54
N LYS A 189 17.80 14.17 21.61
CA LYS A 189 18.70 14.14 20.44
C LYS A 189 17.92 14.18 19.12
N GLY A 190 16.71 14.72 19.17
CA GLY A 190 15.79 14.80 18.03
C GLY A 190 14.61 13.85 18.14
N HIS A 191 13.67 14.01 17.21
CA HIS A 191 12.40 13.30 17.17
C HIS A 191 12.21 12.52 15.86
N ALA A 192 11.43 11.44 15.90
CA ALA A 192 11.05 10.69 14.71
C ALA A 192 9.65 10.08 14.81
N ASN A 193 8.87 10.17 13.74
CA ASN A 193 7.63 9.42 13.60
C ASN A 193 7.91 7.97 13.18
N ILE A 194 7.26 7.01 13.85
CA ILE A 194 7.27 5.58 13.54
C ILE A 194 5.83 5.17 13.21
N LEU A 195 5.56 4.84 11.94
CA LEU A 195 4.19 4.66 11.42
C LEU A 195 3.90 3.21 11.00
N GLY A 196 2.65 2.78 11.10
CA GLY A 196 2.16 1.45 10.68
C GLY A 196 2.25 0.36 11.75
N GLY A 197 2.99 0.61 12.84
CA GLY A 197 3.06 -0.29 13.99
C GLY A 197 1.92 -0.08 14.99
N GLN A 198 1.45 -1.15 15.64
CA GLN A 198 0.48 -1.06 16.75
C GLN A 198 1.15 -0.62 18.06
N GLU A 199 2.34 -1.16 18.31
CA GLU A 199 3.21 -0.81 19.44
C GLU A 199 4.59 -0.47 18.88
N PRO A 200 4.71 0.65 18.16
CA PRO A 200 5.92 0.96 17.39
C PRO A 200 7.17 1.18 18.27
N LEU A 201 6.99 1.44 19.57
CA LEU A 201 8.03 1.81 20.51
C LEU A 201 7.83 1.12 21.87
N GLU A 202 8.69 0.16 22.20
CA GLU A 202 8.66 -0.52 23.51
C GLU A 202 9.12 0.39 24.66
N SER A 203 10.07 1.29 24.40
CA SER A 203 10.56 2.27 25.37
C SER A 203 11.19 3.47 24.67
N PHE A 204 10.75 4.67 25.03
CA PHE A 204 11.34 5.92 24.54
C PHE A 204 12.73 6.21 25.12
N ARG A 205 13.12 5.54 26.22
CA ARG A 205 14.34 5.79 27.02
C ARG A 205 15.61 5.20 26.37
N ILE A 206 15.82 5.48 25.10
CA ILE A 206 17.04 5.12 24.37
C ILE A 206 18.11 6.21 24.63
N ARG A 207 19.33 5.78 24.96
CA ARG A 207 20.43 6.66 25.39
C ARG A 207 21.73 6.46 24.60
N THR A 208 21.78 5.48 23.71
CA THR A 208 22.99 5.12 22.97
C THR A 208 22.67 4.99 21.49
N ASP A 209 23.64 5.36 20.66
CA ASP A 209 23.52 5.30 19.19
C ASP A 209 23.30 3.86 18.71
N GLN A 210 23.90 2.88 19.40
CA GLN A 210 23.65 1.46 19.15
C GLN A 210 22.17 1.11 19.32
N LYS A 211 21.54 1.50 20.43
CA LYS A 211 20.12 1.20 20.69
C LYS A 211 19.20 1.95 19.74
N ALA A 212 19.55 3.18 19.36
CA ALA A 212 18.82 3.92 18.32
C ALA A 212 18.89 3.17 16.98
N THR A 213 20.05 2.63 16.62
CA THR A 213 20.26 1.84 15.40
C THR A 213 19.50 0.51 15.44
N GLU A 214 19.48 -0.17 16.58
CA GLU A 214 18.68 -1.39 16.79
C GLU A 214 17.18 -1.11 16.61
N LEU A 215 16.67 0.00 17.17
CA LEU A 215 15.29 0.41 16.97
C LEU A 215 14.99 0.69 15.50
N MET A 216 15.83 1.46 14.81
CA MET A 216 15.66 1.77 13.38
C MET A 216 15.62 0.49 12.53
N ASN A 217 16.50 -0.47 12.80
CA ASN A 217 16.52 -1.76 12.11
C ASN A 217 15.27 -2.59 12.42
N ALA A 218 14.78 -2.57 13.67
CA ALA A 218 13.56 -3.26 14.05
C ALA A 218 12.33 -2.67 13.34
N VAL A 219 12.20 -1.33 13.29
CA VAL A 219 11.15 -0.62 12.55
C VAL A 219 11.15 -1.03 11.08
N LYS A 220 12.32 -0.98 10.43
CA LYS A 220 12.48 -1.39 9.03
C LYS A 220 12.12 -2.85 8.80
N LYS A 221 12.57 -3.76 9.68
CA LYS A 221 12.28 -5.21 9.60
C LYS A 221 10.78 -5.50 9.74
N ARG A 222 10.05 -4.70 10.51
CA ARG A 222 8.58 -4.81 10.64
C ARG A 222 7.83 -4.30 9.41
N GLY A 223 8.49 -3.54 8.53
CA GLY A 223 7.83 -2.84 7.41
C GLY A 223 7.13 -1.55 7.84
N ASP A 224 7.42 -1.06 9.03
CA ASP A 224 6.93 0.22 9.54
C ASP A 224 7.72 1.37 8.85
N VAL A 225 7.17 2.59 8.85
CA VAL A 225 7.82 3.76 8.24
C VAL A 225 8.48 4.63 9.30
N TRP A 226 9.76 4.93 9.13
CA TRP A 226 10.53 5.86 9.96
C TRP A 226 10.71 7.21 9.27
N ILE A 227 10.23 8.28 9.90
CA ILE A 227 10.39 9.65 9.41
C ILE A 227 11.11 10.46 10.49
N VAL A 228 12.27 11.02 10.16
CA VAL A 228 12.92 11.97 11.08
C VAL A 228 12.19 13.30 11.02
N ASN A 229 11.70 13.74 12.17
CA ASN A 229 10.92 14.96 12.32
C ASN A 229 11.88 16.16 12.44
N HIS A 230 11.54 17.24 11.74
CA HIS A 230 12.19 18.55 11.78
C HIS A 230 13.67 18.52 12.22
N PRO A 231 14.57 17.84 11.49
CA PRO A 231 15.93 17.51 11.97
C PRO A 231 16.84 18.72 12.19
N PHE A 232 16.46 19.88 11.66
CA PHE A 232 17.20 21.13 11.75
C PHE A 232 16.54 22.14 12.70
N ASP A 233 15.58 21.69 13.52
CA ASP A 233 15.02 22.52 14.58
C ASP A 233 16.13 23.02 15.51
N ASP A 234 16.05 24.30 15.90
CA ASP A 234 17.09 24.94 16.70
C ASP A 234 17.03 24.52 18.18
N GLY A 235 15.88 24.01 18.65
CA GLY A 235 15.70 23.56 20.03
C GLY A 235 16.07 22.09 20.24
N CYS A 236 15.75 21.22 19.29
CA CYS A 236 16.09 19.80 19.35
C CYS A 236 16.48 19.26 17.96
N PRO A 237 17.71 19.56 17.48
CA PRO A 237 18.18 19.05 16.21
C PRO A 237 18.37 17.53 16.26
N TRP A 238 18.41 16.90 15.09
CA TRP A 238 18.69 15.48 14.98
C TRP A 238 20.18 15.18 15.18
N GLU A 239 20.51 14.49 16.28
CA GLU A 239 21.88 14.12 16.64
C GLU A 239 22.15 12.61 16.59
N TRP A 240 21.13 11.80 16.31
CA TRP A 240 21.28 10.35 16.14
C TRP A 240 21.94 10.00 14.78
N PRO A 241 22.46 8.77 14.62
CA PRO A 241 23.08 8.33 13.36
C PRO A 241 22.21 8.55 12.12
N HIS A 242 22.82 8.94 11.00
CA HIS A 242 22.13 9.38 9.78
C HIS A 242 21.58 8.25 8.86
N HIS A 243 21.03 7.19 9.46
CA HIS A 243 20.33 6.13 8.76
C HIS A 243 18.86 6.52 8.56
N LEU A 244 18.59 7.23 7.47
CA LEU A 244 17.29 7.85 7.24
C LEU A 244 16.50 7.06 6.19
N GLN A 245 15.25 6.72 6.51
CA GLN A 245 14.28 6.23 5.54
C GLN A 245 13.50 7.40 4.92
N ALA A 246 13.04 8.34 5.74
CA ALA A 246 12.40 9.58 5.32
C ALA A 246 12.75 10.74 6.26
N VAL A 247 12.57 11.97 5.79
CA VAL A 247 12.82 13.22 6.53
C VAL A 247 11.68 14.18 6.29
N GLU A 248 11.21 14.80 7.37
CA GLU A 248 10.26 15.90 7.32
C GLU A 248 10.93 17.17 6.76
N VAL A 249 10.34 17.74 5.73
CA VAL A 249 10.83 18.98 5.07
C VAL A 249 10.09 20.21 5.55
N TRP A 250 8.81 20.06 5.89
CA TRP A 250 7.93 21.16 6.26
C TRP A 250 7.28 20.86 7.60
N ASN A 251 7.78 21.52 8.65
CA ASN A 251 7.21 21.48 9.99
C ASN A 251 6.73 22.88 10.41
N GLY A 252 5.41 23.07 10.50
CA GLY A 252 4.81 24.36 10.88
C GLY A 252 4.97 25.46 9.82
N PRO A 253 5.03 26.76 10.18
CA PRO A 253 5.27 27.84 9.21
C PRO A 253 6.62 27.69 8.49
N TRP A 254 6.70 28.07 7.20
CA TRP A 254 7.96 28.01 6.45
C TRP A 254 9.01 28.94 7.06
N ARG A 255 10.23 28.41 7.24
CA ARG A 255 11.36 29.02 7.98
C ARG A 255 12.68 28.48 7.43
N LEU A 256 13.81 29.09 7.80
CA LEU A 256 15.15 28.67 7.38
C LEU A 256 15.46 27.18 7.69
N ILE A 257 14.93 26.65 8.79
CA ILE A 257 15.09 25.23 9.15
C ILE A 257 14.45 24.27 8.11
N ASN A 258 13.35 24.70 7.48
CA ASN A 258 12.68 23.95 6.41
C ASN A 258 13.47 24.02 5.09
N GLU A 259 14.13 25.15 4.81
CA GLU A 259 15.05 25.28 3.67
C GLU A 259 16.27 24.37 3.83
N LYS A 260 16.85 24.29 5.04
CA LYS A 260 17.92 23.34 5.36
C LYS A 260 17.47 21.89 5.13
N ALA A 261 16.26 21.54 5.56
CA ALA A 261 15.68 20.21 5.33
C ALA A 261 15.51 19.89 3.84
N SER A 262 14.98 20.84 3.07
CA SER A 262 14.86 20.72 1.62
C SER A 262 16.22 20.53 0.94
N GLY A 263 17.21 21.37 1.28
CA GLY A 263 18.57 21.27 0.74
C GLY A 263 19.26 19.97 1.09
N PHE A 264 19.10 19.48 2.33
CA PHE A 264 19.61 18.19 2.78
C PHE A 264 19.03 17.03 1.96
N LEU A 265 17.72 17.03 1.71
CA LEU A 265 17.06 16.00 0.91
C LEU A 265 17.57 16.04 -0.55
N VAL A 266 17.66 17.23 -1.15
CA VAL A 266 18.16 17.43 -2.52
C VAL A 266 19.60 16.95 -2.66
N ALA A 267 20.49 17.28 -1.73
CA ALA A 267 21.89 16.83 -1.77
C ALA A 267 22.00 15.30 -1.73
N ARG A 268 21.16 14.63 -0.94
CA ARG A 268 21.10 13.16 -0.85
C ARG A 268 20.46 12.50 -2.05
N THR A 269 19.48 13.15 -2.69
CA THR A 269 18.94 12.65 -3.95
C THR A 269 19.93 12.91 -5.06
N VAL A 270 20.34 14.14 -5.35
CA VAL A 270 21.26 14.45 -6.47
C VAL A 270 22.60 13.70 -6.37
N GLY A 271 23.13 13.44 -5.17
CA GLY A 271 24.33 12.63 -4.97
C GLY A 271 24.20 11.15 -5.37
N SER A 272 22.99 10.65 -5.60
CA SER A 272 22.72 9.27 -6.05
C SER A 272 22.16 9.18 -7.47
N TRP A 273 22.15 10.28 -8.24
CA TRP A 273 21.64 10.29 -9.61
C TRP A 273 22.72 10.85 -10.54
N GLN A 274 23.17 10.04 -11.51
CA GLN A 274 24.03 10.54 -12.59
C GLN A 274 23.16 11.18 -13.67
N ARG A 275 23.62 12.34 -14.17
CA ARG A 275 22.97 13.07 -15.26
C ARG A 275 23.62 12.66 -16.57
N ASP A 276 23.01 11.71 -17.28
CA ASP A 276 23.37 11.38 -18.65
C ASP A 276 22.26 11.84 -19.61
N TYR A 277 22.65 12.64 -20.62
CA TYR A 277 21.79 13.05 -21.74
C TYR A 277 20.40 13.60 -21.35
N GLY A 278 20.31 14.34 -20.25
CA GLY A 278 19.07 15.03 -19.86
C GLY A 278 18.04 14.17 -19.12
N TYR A 279 18.37 12.92 -18.79
CA TYR A 279 17.53 12.07 -17.95
C TYR A 279 18.22 11.77 -16.62
N TRP A 280 17.46 11.86 -15.54
CA TRP A 280 17.91 11.43 -14.23
C TRP A 280 17.74 9.91 -14.14
N ARG A 281 18.82 9.16 -13.87
CA ARG A 281 18.77 7.74 -13.50
C ARG A 281 19.40 7.51 -12.12
N LYS A 282 18.83 6.56 -11.38
CA LYS A 282 19.32 6.07 -10.09
C LYS A 282 20.28 4.90 -10.31
#